data_AF-A0A7L9BME9-F1
#
_entry.id   AF-A0A7L9BME9-F1
#
_cell.length_a   1.000
_cell.length_b   1.000
_cell.length_c   1.000
_cell.angle_alpha   90.00
_cell.angle_beta   90.00
_cell.angle_gamma   90.00
#
_symmetry.space_group_name_H-M   'P 1'
#
loop_
_entity.id
_entity.type
_entity.pdbx_description
1 polymer ?
#
loop_
_entity_poly.entity_id
_entity_poly.type
_entity_poly.pdbx_seq_one_letter_code
_entity_poly.pdbx_strand_id
1 'polypeptide(L)'
;MWLLTGIILFGYKASFRRVFHACILAEFVLIIPSIIGLIWFGLVVKDYTISDVQEFHPLSVLSLFEANDLESWIIYPLQSLSLFQLGYSLALAYGIKYAIDKPYGQSLSLTLPVYASGIFIWLIFITFLSISYMP
;
A
#
# COMPACT_ATOMS: atom_id res chain seq x y z
N MET A 1 -7.11 -7.66 -8.98
CA MET A 1 -7.87 -7.49 -10.25
C MET A 1 -7.41 -6.30 -11.06
N TRP A 2 -7.26 -5.10 -10.47
CA TRP A 2 -6.77 -3.89 -11.17
C TRP A 2 -5.50 -4.09 -12.01
N LEU A 3 -4.51 -4.79 -11.44
CA LEU A 3 -3.26 -5.10 -12.12
C LEU A 3 -3.42 -6.02 -13.34
N LEU A 4 -4.35 -6.97 -13.29
CA LEU A 4 -4.65 -7.84 -14.42
C LEU A 4 -5.27 -7.04 -15.57
N THR A 5 -6.17 -6.12 -15.26
CA THR A 5 -6.74 -5.18 -16.24
C THR A 5 -5.64 -4.37 -16.91
N GLY A 6 -4.69 -3.83 -16.14
CA GLY A 6 -3.53 -3.13 -16.70
C GLY A 6 -2.69 -4.03 -17.60
N ILE A 7 -2.34 -5.24 -17.18
CA ILE A 7 -1.58 -6.20 -18.01
C ILE A 7 -2.27 -6.43 -19.37
N ILE A 8 -3.59 -6.61 -19.38
CA ILE A 8 -4.37 -6.82 -20.61
C ILE A 8 -4.40 -5.56 -21.48
N LEU A 9 -4.62 -4.39 -20.89
CA LEU A 9 -4.65 -3.10 -21.61
C LEU A 9 -3.32 -2.78 -22.30
N PHE A 10 -2.21 -3.17 -21.68
CA PHE A 10 -0.87 -3.03 -22.25
C PHE A 10 -0.48 -4.18 -23.21
N GLY A 11 -1.41 -5.09 -23.53
CA GLY A 11 -1.23 -6.15 -24.52
C GLY A 11 -0.40 -7.35 -24.05
N TYR A 12 -0.11 -7.45 -22.75
CA TYR A 12 0.62 -8.59 -22.19
C TYR A 12 -0.32 -9.77 -21.94
N LYS A 13 0.18 -10.99 -22.19
CA LYS A 13 -0.50 -12.22 -21.81
C LYS A 13 0.04 -12.69 -20.47
N ALA A 14 -0.84 -12.79 -19.47
CA ALA A 14 -0.51 -13.38 -18.18
C ALA A 14 -1.59 -14.36 -17.75
N SER A 15 -1.18 -15.47 -17.14
CA SER A 15 -2.13 -16.36 -16.48
C SER A 15 -2.64 -15.72 -15.20
N PHE A 16 -3.96 -15.69 -15.01
CA PHE A 16 -4.59 -15.24 -13.76
C PHE A 16 -3.94 -15.89 -12.54
N ARG A 17 -3.68 -17.20 -12.58
CA ARG A 17 -3.06 -17.95 -11.49
C ARG A 17 -1.69 -17.38 -11.10
N ARG A 18 -0.86 -17.02 -12.09
CA ARG A 18 0.48 -16.45 -11.84
C ARG A 18 0.39 -15.05 -11.25
N VAL A 19 -0.48 -14.20 -11.81
CA VAL A 19 -0.70 -12.84 -11.30
C VAL A 19 -1.26 -12.87 -9.89
N PHE A 20 -2.25 -13.72 -9.64
CA PHE A 20 -2.87 -13.85 -8.33
C PHE A 20 -1.88 -14.37 -7.27
N HIS A 21 -1.06 -15.36 -7.62
CA HIS A 21 0.01 -15.85 -6.74
C HIS A 21 1.03 -14.75 -6.42
N ALA A 22 1.43 -13.95 -7.41
CA ALA A 22 2.30 -12.79 -7.19
C ALA A 22 1.67 -11.77 -6.23
N CYS A 23 0.37 -11.47 -6.38
CA CYS A 23 -0.35 -10.58 -5.48
C CYS A 23 -0.35 -11.11 -4.03
N ILE A 24 -0.66 -12.40 -3.83
CA ILE A 24 -0.66 -12.99 -2.48
C ILE A 24 0.72 -12.89 -1.83
N LEU A 25 1.78 -13.19 -2.57
CA LEU A 25 3.15 -13.11 -2.03
C LEU A 25 3.54 -11.67 -1.69
N ALA A 26 3.14 -10.69 -2.51
CA ALA A 26 3.42 -9.29 -2.23
C ALA A 26 2.63 -8.79 -0.99
N GLU A 27 1.42 -9.30 -0.76
CA GLU A 27 0.56 -8.90 0.37
C GLU A 27 1.26 -9.05 1.73
N PHE A 28 2.13 -10.05 1.87
CA PHE A 28 2.91 -10.24 3.10
C PHE A 28 3.75 -9.01 3.48
N VAL A 29 4.15 -8.17 2.52
CA VAL A 29 4.87 -6.92 2.80
C VAL A 29 3.97 -5.92 3.54
N LEU A 30 2.67 -5.90 3.23
CA LEU A 30 1.70 -5.01 3.88
C LEU A 30 1.33 -5.46 5.30
N ILE A 31 1.59 -6.72 5.64
CA ILE A 31 1.34 -7.26 6.99
C ILE A 31 2.45 -6.82 7.98
N ILE A 32 3.65 -6.52 7.47
CA ILE A 32 4.82 -6.13 8.28
C ILE A 32 4.53 -4.97 9.25
N PRO A 33 3.95 -3.82 8.84
CA PRO A 33 3.67 -2.72 9.77
C PRO A 33 2.75 -3.13 10.93
N SER A 34 1.76 -4.00 10.69
CA SER A 34 0.89 -4.52 11.75
C SER A 34 1.65 -5.40 12.75
N ILE A 35 2.59 -6.23 12.26
CA ILE A 35 3.45 -7.03 13.12
C ILE A 35 4.37 -6.13 13.97
N ILE A 36 4.93 -5.07 13.36
CA ILE A 36 5.75 -4.09 14.08
C ILE A 36 4.93 -3.42 15.18
N GLY A 37 3.70 -2.97 14.89
CA GLY A 37 2.80 -2.40 15.89
C GLY A 37 2.50 -3.37 17.03
N LEU A 38 2.21 -4.64 16.71
CA LEU A 38 1.94 -5.67 17.70
C LEU A 38 3.14 -5.91 18.63
N ILE A 39 4.37 -5.96 18.09
CA ILE A 39 5.59 -6.11 18.88
C ILE A 39 5.83 -4.86 19.74
N TRP A 40 5.66 -3.67 19.16
CA TRP A 40 5.92 -2.39 19.82
C TRP A 40 5.00 -2.18 21.04
N PHE A 41 3.69 -2.28 20.85
CA PHE A 41 2.71 -2.11 21.93
C PHE A 41 2.54 -3.37 22.80
N GLY A 42 2.94 -4.55 22.30
CA GLY A 42 2.89 -5.78 23.09
C GLY A 42 4.06 -5.91 24.07
N LEU A 43 5.25 -5.42 23.71
CA LEU A 43 6.49 -5.69 24.45
C LEU A 43 7.23 -4.44 24.93
N VAL A 44 7.17 -3.33 24.20
CA VAL A 44 7.99 -2.14 24.46
C VAL A 44 7.21 -1.10 25.28
N VAL A 45 6.05 -0.68 24.78
CA VAL A 45 5.20 0.32 25.44
C VAL A 45 4.07 -0.40 26.16
N LYS A 46 3.99 -0.27 27.48
CA LYS A 46 2.95 -0.91 28.30
C LYS A 46 1.80 0.02 28.67
N ASP A 47 2.06 1.32 28.71
CA ASP A 47 1.06 2.35 28.96
C ASP A 47 0.76 3.07 27.65
N TYR A 48 -0.24 2.58 26.93
CA TYR A 48 -0.73 3.17 25.69
C TYR A 48 -2.25 3.23 25.69
N THR A 49 -2.79 4.21 25.00
CA THR A 49 -4.22 4.36 24.73
C THR A 49 -4.58 3.76 23.36
N ILE A 50 -5.88 3.59 23.11
CA ILE A 50 -6.36 3.14 21.80
C ILE A 50 -5.97 4.15 20.70
N SER A 51 -5.96 5.46 21.04
CA SER A 51 -5.55 6.52 20.12
C SER A 51 -4.10 6.36 19.68
N ASP A 52 -3.19 6.06 20.61
CA ASP A 52 -1.76 5.86 20.30
C ASP A 52 -1.53 4.71 19.31
N VAL A 53 -2.33 3.65 19.40
CA VAL A 53 -2.28 2.52 18.46
C VAL A 53 -2.84 2.91 17.10
N GLN A 54 -3.91 3.70 17.08
CA GLN A 54 -4.54 4.16 15.84
C GLN A 54 -3.63 5.10 15.05
N GLU A 55 -2.85 5.95 15.73
CA GLU A 55 -1.93 6.90 15.11
C GLU A 55 -0.56 6.28 14.77
N PHE A 56 -0.32 5.03 15.19
CA PHE A 56 0.95 4.35 14.95
C PHE A 56 1.08 3.87 13.49
N HIS A 57 1.72 4.70 12.68
CA HIS A 57 1.99 4.43 11.27
C HIS A 57 3.49 4.42 10.97
N PRO A 58 4.21 3.33 11.32
CA PRO A 58 5.66 3.27 11.18
C PRO A 58 6.06 3.42 9.71
N LEU A 59 7.12 4.19 9.45
CA LEU A 59 7.69 4.40 8.11
C LEU A 59 6.68 4.92 7.06
N SER A 60 5.63 5.60 7.52
CA SER A 60 4.71 6.36 6.67
C SER A 60 5.18 7.80 6.53
N VAL A 61 4.77 8.48 5.47
CA VAL A 61 5.01 9.92 5.34
C VAL A 61 4.36 10.69 6.49
N LEU A 62 3.21 10.22 6.99
CA LEU A 62 2.53 10.81 8.14
C LEU A 62 3.42 10.86 9.40
N SER A 63 4.29 9.86 9.62
CA SER A 63 5.21 9.85 10.76
C SER A 63 6.29 10.95 10.74
N LEU A 64 6.41 11.71 9.64
CA LEU A 64 7.31 12.86 9.53
C LEU A 64 6.65 14.18 9.98
N PHE A 65 5.34 14.17 10.23
CA PHE A 65 4.56 15.34 10.62
C PHE A 65 4.02 15.15 12.04
N GLU A 66 3.84 16.24 12.76
CA GLU A 66 3.17 16.22 14.06
C GLU A 66 1.65 16.18 13.87
N ALA A 67 0.96 15.33 14.64
CA ALA A 67 -0.47 15.03 14.46
C ALA A 67 -1.39 16.27 14.61
N ASN A 68 -0.94 17.31 15.31
CA ASN A 68 -1.74 18.50 15.60
C ASN A 68 -1.77 19.55 14.46
N ASP A 69 -0.96 19.39 13.43
CA ASP A 69 -0.81 20.38 12.35
C ASP A 69 -1.53 20.00 11.04
N LEU A 70 -2.19 18.83 10.99
CA LEU A 70 -2.77 18.28 9.77
C LEU A 70 -4.29 18.23 9.79
N GLU A 71 -4.91 18.69 8.71
CA GLU A 71 -6.35 18.57 8.50
C GLU A 71 -6.77 17.11 8.25
N SER A 72 -7.93 16.69 8.76
CA SER A 72 -8.39 15.29 8.73
C SER A 72 -8.35 14.64 7.33
N TRP A 73 -8.56 15.41 6.26
CA TRP A 73 -8.60 14.90 4.89
C TRP A 73 -7.22 14.46 4.35
N ILE A 74 -6.11 15.02 4.87
CA ILE A 74 -4.75 14.73 4.39
C ILE A 74 -4.10 13.57 5.15
N ILE A 75 -4.60 13.26 6.35
CA ILE A 75 -4.08 12.20 7.22
C ILE A 75 -4.06 10.86 6.49
N TYR A 76 -5.19 10.45 5.87
CA TYR A 76 -5.29 9.16 5.20
C TYR A 76 -4.35 9.01 3.97
N PRO A 77 -4.26 10.01 3.06
CA PRO A 77 -3.23 10.01 2.02
C PRO A 77 -1.81 9.85 2.55
N LEU A 78 -1.42 10.60 3.58
CA LEU A 78 -0.06 10.56 4.14
C LEU A 78 0.23 9.24 4.86
N GLN A 79 -0.77 8.66 5.52
CA GLN A 79 -0.69 7.34 6.14
C GLN A 79 -0.46 6.25 5.09
N SER A 80 -1.20 6.31 3.98
CA SER A 80 -1.15 5.31 2.91
C SER A 80 0.18 5.33 2.14
N LEU A 81 0.85 6.48 2.09
CA LEU A 81 2.19 6.62 1.55
C LEU A 81 3.22 6.13 2.58
N SER A 82 3.63 4.87 2.45
CA SER A 82 4.63 4.26 3.33
C SER A 82 5.73 3.52 2.59
N LEU A 83 6.86 3.31 3.27
CA LEU A 83 7.92 2.43 2.75
C LEU A 83 7.43 0.99 2.55
N PHE A 84 6.42 0.56 3.30
CA PHE A 84 5.77 -0.74 3.09
C PHE A 84 4.96 -0.78 1.79
N GLN A 85 4.27 0.30 1.46
CA GLN A 85 3.56 0.42 0.18
C GLN A 85 4.53 0.41 -1.00
N LEU A 86 5.66 1.13 -0.88
CA LEU A 86 6.73 1.09 -1.87
C LEU A 86 7.33 -0.32 -1.97
N GLY A 87 7.67 -0.93 -0.84
CA GLY A 87 8.17 -2.31 -0.79
C GLY A 87 7.20 -3.32 -1.43
N TYR A 88 5.90 -3.18 -1.15
CA TYR A 88 4.85 -3.98 -1.77
C TYR A 88 4.87 -3.80 -3.28
N SER A 89 4.94 -2.56 -3.79
CA SER A 89 4.93 -2.29 -5.22
C SER A 89 6.13 -2.91 -5.95
N LEU A 90 7.31 -2.93 -5.30
CA LEU A 90 8.53 -3.56 -5.83
C LEU A 90 8.43 -5.09 -5.80
N ALA A 91 7.95 -5.67 -4.69
CA ALA A 91 7.72 -7.11 -4.56
C ALA A 91 6.69 -7.60 -5.59
N LEU A 92 5.62 -6.83 -5.79
CA LEU A 92 4.60 -7.09 -6.79
C LEU A 92 5.18 -7.05 -8.20
N ALA A 93 5.97 -6.04 -8.55
CA ALA A 93 6.64 -5.96 -9.84
C ALA A 93 7.58 -7.15 -10.09
N TYR A 94 8.24 -7.61 -9.03
CA TYR A 94 9.09 -8.81 -9.08
C TYR A 94 8.27 -10.07 -9.34
N GLY A 95 7.11 -10.22 -8.71
CA GLY A 95 6.19 -11.32 -9.02
C GLY A 95 5.62 -11.26 -10.45
N ILE A 96 5.29 -10.06 -10.92
CA ILE A 96 4.77 -9.84 -12.29
C ILE A 96 5.80 -10.20 -13.36
N LYS A 97 7.09 -9.95 -13.12
CA LYS A 97 8.19 -10.41 -13.99
C LYS A 97 8.03 -11.87 -14.43
N TYR A 98 7.68 -12.76 -13.50
CA TYR A 98 7.45 -14.19 -13.76
C TYR A 98 6.05 -14.48 -14.32
N ALA A 99 5.10 -13.57 -14.13
CA ALA A 99 3.75 -13.72 -14.66
C ALA A 99 3.65 -13.37 -16.16
N ILE A 100 4.42 -12.37 -16.63
CA ILE A 100 4.44 -11.91 -18.03
C ILE A 100 5.70 -12.35 -18.80
N ASP A 101 6.63 -13.06 -18.16
CA ASP A 101 7.90 -13.53 -18.73
C ASP A 101 8.73 -12.39 -19.38
N LYS A 102 8.84 -11.25 -18.68
CA LYS A 102 9.59 -10.06 -19.11
C LYS A 102 10.67 -9.66 -18.10
N PRO A 103 11.67 -8.84 -18.50
CA PRO A 103 12.64 -8.28 -17.57
C PRO A 103 11.99 -7.49 -16.44
N TYR A 104 12.66 -7.40 -15.30
CA TYR A 104 12.15 -6.68 -14.12
C TYR A 104 11.87 -5.22 -14.44
N GLY A 105 12.73 -4.54 -15.20
CA GLY A 105 12.51 -3.14 -15.61
C GLY A 105 11.19 -2.93 -16.36
N GLN A 106 10.85 -3.82 -17.30
CA GLN A 106 9.57 -3.76 -18.04
C GLN A 106 8.37 -4.06 -17.14
N SER A 107 8.54 -5.01 -16.22
CA SER A 107 7.51 -5.40 -15.26
C SER A 107 7.24 -4.30 -14.24
N LEU A 108 8.30 -3.59 -13.84
CA LEU A 108 8.25 -2.44 -12.95
C LEU A 108 7.57 -1.24 -13.64
N SER A 109 7.97 -0.92 -14.88
CA SER A 109 7.35 0.16 -15.66
C SER A 109 5.87 -0.09 -15.98
N LEU A 110 5.44 -1.36 -15.98
CA LEU A 110 4.02 -1.73 -16.07
C LEU A 110 3.31 -1.66 -14.72
N THR A 111 3.89 -2.29 -13.70
CA THR A 111 3.25 -2.51 -12.40
C THR A 111 3.09 -1.20 -11.63
N LEU A 112 4.11 -0.36 -11.58
CA LEU A 112 4.09 0.89 -10.82
C LEU A 112 2.93 1.82 -11.24
N PRO A 113 2.81 2.25 -12.51
CA PRO A 113 1.74 3.18 -12.90
C PRO A 113 0.34 2.56 -12.80
N VAL A 114 0.20 1.27 -13.12
CA VAL A 114 -1.09 0.58 -13.00
C VAL A 114 -1.50 0.48 -11.53
N TYR A 115 -0.59 0.10 -10.64
CA TYR A 115 -0.88 0.01 -9.22
C TYR A 115 -1.10 1.39 -8.59
N ALA A 116 -0.25 2.37 -8.92
CA ALA A 116 -0.36 3.73 -8.43
C ALA A 116 -1.68 4.39 -8.83
N SER A 117 -2.19 4.14 -10.05
CA SER A 117 -3.51 4.64 -10.46
C SER A 117 -4.65 4.03 -9.63
N GLY A 118 -4.54 2.76 -9.27
CA GLY A 118 -5.50 2.09 -8.37
C GLY A 118 -5.49 2.70 -6.97
N ILE A 119 -4.30 2.92 -6.40
CA ILE A 119 -4.15 3.64 -5.12
C ILE A 119 -4.74 5.04 -5.24
N PHE A 120 -4.42 5.77 -6.30
CA PHE A 120 -4.84 7.16 -6.45
C PHE A 120 -6.37 7.31 -6.46
N ILE A 121 -7.06 6.44 -7.20
CA ILE A 121 -8.53 6.38 -7.21
C ILE A 121 -9.07 6.04 -5.82
N TRP A 122 -8.46 5.07 -5.14
CA TRP A 122 -8.83 4.68 -3.79
C TRP A 122 -8.65 5.83 -2.77
N LEU A 123 -7.54 6.57 -2.86
CA LEU A 123 -7.26 7.71 -2.01
C LEU A 123 -8.30 8.82 -2.20
N ILE A 124 -8.59 9.19 -3.46
CA ILE A 124 -9.63 10.20 -3.74
C ILE A 124 -10.97 9.77 -3.14
N PHE A 125 -11.33 8.50 -3.32
CA PHE A 125 -12.58 7.96 -2.80
C PHE A 125 -12.65 8.03 -1.27
N ILE A 126 -11.60 7.60 -0.56
CA ILE A 126 -11.58 7.62 0.91
C ILE A 126 -11.51 9.06 1.44
N THR A 127 -10.70 9.92 0.86
CA THR A 127 -10.64 11.33 1.26
C THR A 127 -12.00 12.02 1.07
N PHE A 128 -12.69 11.75 -0.04
CA PHE A 128 -14.04 12.26 -0.26
C PHE A 128 -15.02 11.77 0.82
N LEU A 129 -14.99 10.48 1.17
CA LEU A 129 -15.83 9.93 2.23
C LEU A 129 -15.49 10.53 3.60
N SER A 130 -14.21 10.73 3.91
CA SER A 130 -13.77 11.34 5.16
C SER A 130 -14.37 12.73 5.32
N ILE A 131 -14.27 13.59 4.31
CA ILE A 131 -14.83 14.94 4.35
C ILE A 131 -16.38 14.91 4.46
N SER A 132 -17.02 13.94 3.81
CA SER A 132 -18.49 13.89 3.73
C SER A 132 -19.16 13.33 4.98
N TYR A 133 -18.51 12.40 5.68
CA TYR A 133 -19.15 11.62 6.75
C TYR A 133 -18.39 11.61 8.09
N MET A 134 -17.15 12.09 8.12
CA MET A 134 -16.32 12.16 9.32
C MET A 134 -15.90 13.63 9.54
N PRO A 135 -16.80 14.48 10.07
CA PRO A 135 -16.49 15.86 10.38
C PRO A 135 -15.45 15.99 11.50
#